data_AF-A0A8T5ULN7-F1
#
_entry.id   AF-A0A8T5ULN7-F1
#
_cell.length_a   1.000
_cell.length_b   1.000
_cell.length_c   1.000
_cell.angle_alpha   90.00
_cell.angle_beta   90.00
_cell.angle_gamma   90.00
#
_symmetry.space_group_name_H-M   'P 1'
#
loop_
_entity.id
_entity.type
_entity.pdbx_description
1 polymer ?
#
loop_
_entity_poly.entity_id
_entity_poly.type
_entity_poly.pdbx_seq_one_letter_code
_entity_poly.pdbx_strand_id
1 'polypeptide(L)'
;MTTTIQIDNNTKKKLFKIKLKLEEQKGSGISYNEIIEYLINNQKKPLIDKRNLEEFRSLEGILPKGTLNVYLKEKRKDLEREEKRAPLKVQQK
;
A
#
# COMPACT_ATOMS: atom_id res chain seq x y z
N MET A 1 22.38 -10.53 7.40
CA MET A 1 22.41 -11.24 6.10
C MET A 1 22.28 -10.19 5.01
N THR A 2 23.11 -10.22 3.97
CA THR A 2 23.11 -9.20 2.90
C THR A 2 22.61 -9.83 1.60
N THR A 3 21.63 -9.19 0.97
CA THR A 3 21.04 -9.66 -0.29
C THR A 3 21.26 -8.60 -1.37
N THR A 4 21.73 -9.03 -2.54
CA THR A 4 21.91 -8.13 -3.69
C THR A 4 20.61 -7.99 -4.47
N ILE A 5 20.17 -6.76 -4.71
CA ILE A 5 19.00 -6.45 -5.54
C ILE A 5 19.50 -5.84 -6.84
N GLN A 6 19.15 -6.46 -7.97
CA GLN A 6 19.42 -5.90 -9.28
C GLN A 6 18.36 -4.84 -9.61
N ILE A 7 18.81 -3.65 -10.02
CA ILE A 7 17.94 -2.53 -10.41
C ILE A 7 18.50 -1.86 -11.65
N ASP A 8 17.59 -1.32 -12.47
CA ASP A 8 17.98 -0.54 -13.64
C ASP A 8 18.65 0.78 -13.24
N ASN A 9 19.50 1.30 -14.13
CA ASN A 9 20.19 2.57 -13.95
C ASN A 9 19.25 3.76 -13.69
N ASN A 10 18.05 3.74 -14.28
CA ASN A 10 17.06 4.79 -14.05
C ASN A 10 16.52 4.77 -12.61
N THR A 11 16.22 3.58 -12.09
CA THR A 11 15.76 3.37 -10.72
C THR A 11 16.85 3.75 -9.72
N LYS A 12 18.12 3.40 -10.01
CA LYS A 12 19.27 3.83 -9.21
C LYS A 12 19.37 5.36 -9.11
N LYS A 13 19.20 6.08 -10.22
CA LYS A 13 19.19 7.56 -10.22
C LYS A 13 18.04 8.14 -9.39
N LYS A 14 16.86 7.53 -9.43
CA LYS A 14 15.72 7.94 -8.59
C LYS A 14 15.98 7.72 -7.10
N LEU A 15 16.53 6.56 -6.74
CA LEU A 15 16.93 6.27 -5.35
C LEU A 15 17.99 7.24 -4.85
N PHE A 16 18.95 7.63 -5.69
CA PHE A 16 19.95 8.63 -5.34
C PHE A 16 19.34 10.02 -5.09
N LYS A 17 18.35 10.43 -5.89
CA LYS A 17 17.62 11.69 -5.63
C LYS A 17 16.84 11.65 -4.31
N ILE A 18 16.26 10.49 -3.97
CA ILE A 18 15.56 10.30 -2.70
C ILE A 18 16.55 10.34 -1.54
N LYS A 19 17.72 9.71 -1.70
CA LYS A 19 18.82 9.78 -0.73
C LYS A 19 19.16 11.22 -0.37
N LEU A 20 19.47 12.05 -1.38
CA LEU A 20 19.85 13.46 -1.17
C LEU A 20 18.78 14.24 -0.41
N LYS A 21 17.51 14.10 -0.79
CA LYS A 21 16.39 14.78 -0.11
C LYS A 21 16.25 14.36 1.35
N LEU A 22 16.47 13.09 1.65
CA LEU A 22 16.39 12.58 3.02
C LEU A 22 17.61 13.01 3.85
N GLU A 23 18.80 13.08 3.24
CA GLU A 23 20.00 13.60 3.89
C GLU A 23 19.86 15.07 4.25
N GLU A 24 19.25 15.88 3.38
CA GLU A 24 18.91 17.28 3.67
C GLU A 24 17.93 17.43 4.84
N GLN A 25 16.96 16.52 4.97
CA GLN A 25 15.95 16.57 6.04
C GLN A 25 16.46 16.04 7.39
N LYS A 26 17.30 15.00 7.37
CA LYS A 26 17.82 14.34 8.59
C LYS A 26 19.16 14.95 9.04
N GLY A 27 19.86 15.67 8.17
CA GLY A 27 21.17 16.27 8.45
C GLY A 27 22.30 15.25 8.67
N SER A 28 22.10 13.99 8.27
CA SER A 28 23.03 12.88 8.47
C SER A 28 23.02 11.98 7.24
N GLY A 29 24.15 11.30 6.96
CA GLY A 29 24.27 10.38 5.84
C GLY A 29 23.30 9.22 5.95
N ILE A 30 22.64 8.86 4.84
CA ILE A 30 21.60 7.83 4.82
C ILE A 30 22.05 6.64 3.97
N SER A 31 21.87 5.44 4.52
CA SER A 31 22.16 4.18 3.83
C SER A 31 21.05 3.79 2.86
N TYR A 32 21.37 2.96 1.87
CA TYR A 32 20.36 2.43 0.96
C TYR A 32 19.29 1.59 1.68
N ASN A 33 19.63 0.92 2.79
CA ASN A 33 18.67 0.16 3.58
C ASN A 33 17.63 1.08 4.23
N GLU A 34 18.06 2.20 4.83
CA GLU A 34 17.14 3.19 5.41
C GLU A 34 16.23 3.81 4.36
N ILE A 35 16.72 4.03 3.13
CA ILE A 35 15.90 4.51 2.01
C ILE A 35 14.85 3.46 1.64
N ILE A 36 15.23 2.18 1.56
CA ILE A 36 14.31 1.09 1.25
C ILE A 36 13.23 0.99 2.33
N GLU A 37 13.60 1.04 3.61
CA GLU A 37 12.65 1.04 4.72
C GLU A 37 11.71 2.25 4.66
N TYR A 38 12.25 3.44 4.41
CA TYR A 38 11.45 4.65 4.24
C TYR A 38 10.45 4.49 3.08
N LEU A 39 10.87 3.93 1.95
CA LEU A 39 10.00 3.72 0.79
C LEU A 39 8.94 2.65 1.04
N ILE A 40 9.24 1.59 1.79
CA ILE A 40 8.26 0.57 2.19
C ILE A 40 7.23 1.19 3.14
N ASN A 41 7.68 1.98 4.12
CA ASN A 41 6.80 2.59 5.13
C ASN A 41 5.95 3.73 4.54
N ASN A 42 6.50 4.49 3.59
CA ASN A 42 5.82 5.60 2.92
C ASN A 42 5.17 5.23 1.58
N GLN A 43 5.15 3.96 1.19
CA GLN A 43 4.26 3.51 0.12
C GLN A 43 2.83 3.80 0.56
N LYS A 44 2.21 4.83 -0.05
CA LYS A 44 0.75 4.99 -0.03
C LYS A 44 0.18 3.74 -0.69
N LYS A 45 -0.18 2.75 0.13
CA LYS A 45 -0.79 1.45 -0.25
C LYS A 45 -1.68 1.62 -1.49
N PRO A 46 -1.23 1.24 -2.69
CA PRO A 46 -2.14 1.14 -3.80
C PRO A 46 -2.78 -0.24 -3.70
N LEU A 47 -4.10 -0.25 -3.51
CA LEU A 47 -5.07 -1.22 -4.07
C LEU A 47 -5.88 -2.15 -3.16
N ILE A 48 -5.76 -2.16 -1.82
CA ILE A 48 -6.87 -2.64 -0.96
C ILE A 48 -6.89 -1.79 0.30
N ASP A 49 -7.91 -0.95 0.41
CA ASP A 49 -8.15 -0.06 1.54
C ASP A 49 -8.41 -0.92 2.81
N LYS A 50 -7.36 -1.14 3.60
CA LYS A 50 -7.41 -1.89 4.87
C LYS A 50 -8.24 -1.20 5.96
N ARG A 51 -8.87 -0.05 5.69
CA ARG A 51 -9.71 0.68 6.65
C ARG A 51 -10.99 -0.09 7.02
N ASN A 52 -11.54 -0.88 6.10
CA ASN A 52 -12.73 -1.71 6.37
C ASN A 52 -12.40 -3.10 6.95
N LEU A 53 -11.17 -3.32 7.40
CA LEU A 53 -10.71 -4.58 7.99
C LEU A 53 -10.38 -4.47 9.48
N GLU A 54 -10.53 -3.30 10.11
CA GLU A 54 -10.35 -3.17 11.56
C GLU A 54 -11.41 -3.96 12.33
N GLU A 55 -12.67 -3.97 11.86
CA GLU A 55 -13.74 -4.82 12.40
C GLU A 55 -13.44 -6.32 12.28
N PHE A 56 -12.63 -6.73 11.29
CA PHE A 56 -12.26 -8.13 11.11
C PHE A 56 -11.04 -8.53 11.95
N ARG A 57 -10.16 -7.57 12.26
CA ARG A 57 -9.01 -7.77 13.15
C ARG A 57 -9.41 -7.93 14.61
N SER A 58 -10.47 -7.29 15.07
CA SER A 58 -11.01 -7.52 16.42
C SER A 58 -11.62 -8.91 16.60
N LEU A 59 -11.92 -9.62 15.50
CA LEU A 59 -12.51 -10.96 15.49
C LEU A 59 -11.49 -12.06 15.15
N GLU A 60 -10.21 -11.70 15.10
CA GLU A 60 -9.10 -12.60 14.78
C GLU A 60 -8.91 -13.62 15.92
N GLY A 61 -9.35 -14.86 15.70
CA GLY A 61 -9.33 -15.96 16.69
C GLY A 61 -10.69 -16.65 16.90
N ILE A 62 -11.80 -15.95 16.61
CA ILE A 62 -13.18 -16.47 16.75
C ILE A 62 -13.74 -16.94 15.41
N LEU A 63 -13.28 -16.33 14.31
CA LEU A 63 -13.85 -16.60 12.99
C LEU A 63 -13.23 -17.85 12.31
N PRO A 64 -14.06 -18.75 11.77
CA PRO A 64 -13.59 -19.89 11.00
C PRO A 64 -12.74 -19.50 9.79
N LYS A 65 -11.75 -20.33 9.45
CA LYS A 65 -10.95 -20.17 8.24
C LYS A 65 -11.87 -20.18 7.01
N GLY A 66 -12.05 -19.01 6.38
CA GLY A 66 -12.87 -18.85 5.17
C GLY A 66 -13.91 -17.73 5.24
N THR A 67 -14.28 -17.27 6.44
CA THR A 67 -15.29 -16.21 6.64
C THR A 67 -14.87 -14.87 6.03
N LEU A 68 -13.57 -14.59 6.00
CA LEU A 68 -13.01 -13.40 5.35
C LEU A 68 -13.36 -13.34 3.85
N ASN A 69 -13.30 -14.47 3.15
CA ASN A 69 -13.61 -14.52 1.72
C ASN A 69 -15.10 -14.31 1.46
N VAL A 70 -15.95 -14.82 2.35
CA VAL A 70 -17.41 -14.63 2.28
C VAL A 70 -17.76 -13.15 2.47
N TYR A 71 -17.20 -12.52 3.51
CA TYR A 71 -17.40 -11.09 3.78
C TYR A 71 -16.95 -10.19 2.61
N LEU A 72 -15.75 -10.45 2.07
CA LEU A 72 -15.25 -9.69 0.91
C LEU A 72 -16.14 -9.86 -0.33
N LYS A 73 -16.71 -11.05 -0.53
CA LYS A 73 -17.61 -11.33 -1.64
C LYS A 73 -18.94 -10.59 -1.48
N GLU A 74 -19.48 -10.50 -0.27
CA GLU A 74 -20.71 -9.77 0.00
C GLU A 74 -20.52 -8.26 -0.14
N LYS A 75 -19.43 -7.70 0.43
CA LYS A 75 -19.12 -6.27 0.30
C LYS A 75 -18.94 -5.83 -1.16
N ARG A 76 -18.36 -6.68 -2.01
CA ARG A 76 -18.26 -6.41 -3.45
C ARG A 76 -19.63 -6.34 -4.13
N LYS A 77 -20.57 -7.23 -3.77
CA LYS A 77 -21.94 -7.21 -4.31
C LYS A 77 -22.72 -5.97 -3.88
N ASP A 78 -22.45 -5.45 -2.68
CA ASP A 78 -23.08 -4.22 -2.20
C ASP A 78 -22.53 -2.99 -2.94
N LEU A 79 -21.22 -2.91 -3.13
CA LEU A 79 -20.58 -1.89 -3.96
C LEU A 79 -21.13 -1.87 -5.40
N GLU A 80 -21.24 -3.04 -6.04
CA GLU A 80 -21.82 -3.16 -7.39
C GLU A 80 -23.30 -2.71 -7.43
N ARG A 81 -24.05 -2.91 -6.34
CA ARG A 81 -25.45 -2.44 -6.25
C ARG A 81 -25.53 -0.92 -6.04
N GLU A 82 -24.61 -0.35 -5.28
CA GLU A 82 -24.53 1.10 -5.07
C GLU A 82 -24.09 1.82 -6.34
N GLU A 83 -23.09 1.32 -7.06
CA GLU A 83 -22.64 1.87 -8.35
C GLU A 83 -23.76 1.88 -9.39
N LYS A 84 -24.63 0.85 -9.40
CA LYS A 84 -25.83 0.82 -10.26
C LYS A 84 -26.88 1.85 -9.86
N ARG A 85 -26.98 2.21 -8.57
CA ARG A 85 -27.97 3.16 -8.05
C ARG A 85 -27.54 4.62 -8.22
N ALA A 86 -26.25 4.90 -8.09
CA ALA A 86 -25.69 6.24 -8.24
C ALA A 86 -24.36 6.15 -8.99
N PRO A 87 -24.38 6.03 -10.33
CA PRO A 87 -23.15 5.98 -11.11
C PRO A 87 -22.40 7.29 -10.95
N LEU A 88 -21.19 7.23 -10.37
CA LEU A 88 -20.32 8.39 -10.29
C LEU A 88 -19.95 8.80 -11.72
N LYS A 89 -20.33 10.01 -12.14
CA LYS A 89 -19.93 10.56 -13.43
C LYS A 89 -18.41 10.62 -13.47
N VAL A 90 -17.79 9.69 -14.20
CA VAL A 90 -16.38 9.78 -14.56
C VAL A 90 -16.25 11.06 -15.39
N GLN A 91 -15.63 12.09 -14.83
CA GLN A 91 -15.27 13.29 -15.59
C GLN A 91 -14.27 12.85 -16.67
N GLN A 92 -14.79 12.68 -17.89
CA GLN A 92 -13.99 12.54 -19.10
C GLN A 92 -13.31 13.88 -19.34
N LYS A 93 -12.01 13.82 -19.64
CA LYS A 93 -11.21 14.95 -20.09
C LYS A 93 -11.47 15.21 -21.56
#